data_AF-A0A348XEP2-F1
#
_entry.id   AF-A0A348XEP2-F1
#
_cell.length_a   1.000
_cell.length_b   1.000
_cell.length_c   1.000
_cell.angle_alpha   90.00
_cell.angle_beta   90.00
_cell.angle_gamma   90.00
#
_symmetry.space_group_name_H-M   'P 1'
#
loop_
_entity.id
_entity.type
_entity.pdbx_description
1 polymer ?
#
loop_
_entity_poly.entity_id
_entity_poly.type
_entity_poly.pdbx_seq_one_letter_code
_entity_poly.pdbx_strand_id
1 'polypeptide(L)'
;MPVAFPCVKIGPLHPARRTSILKLAATLLIAGAAVAGAPEKPNFLILLADDISASHLGCYGALNPGTSPNIDRLAKKGGLR
;
A
#
# COMPACT_ATOMS: atom_id res chain seq x y z
N MET A 1 36.44 -30.89 23.36
CA MET A 1 36.71 -29.65 24.11
C MET A 1 37.76 -28.84 23.34
N PRO A 2 37.71 -27.50 23.32
CA PRO A 2 36.79 -26.62 22.58
C PRO A 2 37.14 -26.50 21.07
N VAL A 3 36.15 -26.22 20.22
CA VAL A 3 36.37 -25.81 18.82
C VAL A 3 36.70 -24.33 18.78
N ALA A 4 37.89 -23.99 18.27
CA ALA A 4 38.30 -22.62 18.05
C ALA A 4 37.52 -22.05 16.86
N PHE A 5 36.59 -21.13 17.14
CA PHE A 5 35.99 -20.30 16.10
C PHE A 5 37.07 -19.40 15.49
N PRO A 6 37.30 -19.40 14.16
CA PRO A 6 38.14 -18.38 13.57
C PRO A 6 37.44 -17.04 13.73
N CYS A 7 38.05 -16.16 14.53
CA CYS A 7 37.70 -14.76 14.65
C CYS A 7 37.85 -14.11 13.26
N VAL A 8 36.73 -13.99 12.54
CA VAL A 8 36.66 -13.27 11.27
C VAL A 8 36.96 -11.80 11.56
N LYS A 9 38.20 -11.36 11.27
CA LYS A 9 38.58 -9.96 11.31
C LYS A 9 37.90 -9.23 10.14
N ILE A 10 36.78 -8.56 10.43
CA ILE A 10 36.14 -7.66 9.49
C ILE A 10 37.03 -6.40 9.41
N GLY A 11 37.91 -6.35 8.40
CA GLY A 11 38.71 -5.16 8.12
C GLY A 11 37.83 -3.94 7.82
N PRO A 12 38.38 -2.71 7.93
CA PRO A 12 37.61 -1.49 7.72
C PRO A 12 37.00 -1.48 6.32
N LEU A 13 35.69 -1.27 6.27
CA LEU A 13 34.93 -1.12 5.03
C LEU A 13 35.52 0.05 4.22
N HIS A 14 36.20 -0.27 3.11
CA HIS A 14 36.60 0.72 2.12
C HIS A 14 35.36 1.48 1.61
N PRO A 15 35.44 2.81 1.39
CA PRO A 15 34.30 3.65 1.01
C PRO A 15 33.58 3.15 -0.27
N ALA A 16 34.33 2.56 -1.21
CA ALA A 16 33.79 1.96 -2.43
C ALA A 16 32.89 0.73 -2.19
N ARG A 17 33.12 -0.03 -1.11
CA ARG A 17 32.32 -1.23 -0.75
C ARG A 17 30.99 -0.86 -0.09
N ARG A 18 30.96 0.26 0.66
CA ARG A 18 29.72 0.84 1.21
C ARG A 18 28.79 1.37 0.12
N THR A 19 29.34 2.04 -0.90
CA THR A 19 28.54 2.56 -2.02
C THR A 19 27.93 1.45 -2.87
N SER A 20 28.62 0.32 -3.06
CA SER A 20 28.09 -0.81 -3.84
C SER A 20 26.96 -1.55 -3.13
N ILE A 21 27.02 -1.68 -1.80
CA ILE A 21 25.93 -2.29 -1.01
C ILE A 21 24.68 -1.40 -1.01
N LEU A 22 24.85 -0.07 -0.87
CA LEU A 22 23.73 0.87 -0.97
C LEU A 22 23.07 0.85 -2.36
N LYS A 23 23.88 0.80 -3.43
CA LYS A 23 23.36 0.72 -4.79
C LYS A 23 22.57 -0.57 -5.01
N LEU A 24 23.09 -1.71 -4.57
CA LEU A 24 22.41 -3.00 -4.71
C LEU A 24 21.09 -3.06 -3.91
N ALA A 25 21.09 -2.51 -2.69
CA ALA A 25 19.89 -2.40 -1.87
C ALA A 25 18.83 -1.50 -2.52
N ALA A 26 19.24 -0.37 -3.11
CA ALA A 26 18.32 0.52 -3.83
C ALA A 26 17.70 -0.16 -5.05
N THR A 27 18.47 -0.91 -5.84
CA THR A 27 17.95 -1.64 -7.00
C THR A 27 16.95 -2.73 -6.59
N LEU A 28 17.20 -3.41 -5.46
CA LEU A 28 16.30 -4.46 -4.96
C LEU A 28 14.97 -3.90 -4.43
N LEU A 29 14.99 -2.71 -3.80
CA LEU A 29 13.76 -2.02 -3.39
C LEU A 29 12.90 -1.60 -4.59
N ILE A 30 13.52 -1.14 -5.67
CA ILE A 30 12.80 -0.70 -6.88
C ILE A 30 12.16 -1.91 -7.59
N ALA A 31 12.84 -3.07 -7.60
CA ALA A 31 12.31 -4.29 -8.20
C ALA A 31 11.10 -4.87 -7.45
N GLY A 32 11.03 -4.72 -6.12
CA GLY A 32 9.93 -5.25 -5.31
C GLY A 32 8.60 -4.51 -5.48
N ALA A 33 8.62 -3.27 -5.97
CA ALA A 33 7.41 -2.46 -6.15
C ALA A 33 6.58 -2.84 -7.39
N ALA A 34 7.13 -3.62 -8.32
CA ALA A 34 6.50 -3.91 -9.62
C ALA A 34 5.47 -5.05 -9.60
N VAL A 35 5.30 -5.77 -8.47
CA VAL A 35 4.45 -6.98 -8.38
C VAL A 35 3.04 -6.69 -7.82
N ALA A 36 2.53 -5.49 -8.02
CA ALA A 36 1.13 -5.16 -7.78
C ALA A 36 0.37 -5.11 -9.11
N GLY A 37 0.30 -6.26 -9.80
CA GLY A 37 -0.54 -6.41 -10.98
C GLY A 37 -2.02 -6.35 -10.58
N ALA A 38 -2.81 -5.54 -11.27
CA ALA A 38 -4.26 -5.58 -11.12
C ALA A 38 -4.74 -7.02 -11.43
N PRO A 39 -5.76 -7.54 -10.71
CA PRO A 39 -6.29 -8.86 -10.99
C PRO A 39 -6.77 -8.92 -12.46
N GLU A 40 -6.35 -9.97 -13.17
CA GLU A 40 -6.68 -10.18 -14.60
C GLU A 40 -8.19 -10.19 -14.86
N LYS A 41 -8.96 -10.61 -13.85
CA LYS A 41 -10.42 -10.51 -13.81
C LYS A 41 -10.86 -9.65 -12.62
N PRO A 42 -11.58 -8.53 -12.84
CA PRO A 42 -12.10 -7.73 -11.74
C PRO A 42 -13.17 -8.50 -10.95
N ASN A 43 -13.23 -8.24 -9.65
CA ASN A 43 -14.32 -8.70 -8.80
C ASN A 43 -15.45 -7.67 -8.83
N PHE A 44 -16.69 -8.12 -8.99
CA PHE A 44 -17.87 -7.26 -8.99
C PHE A 44 -18.61 -7.39 -7.66
N LEU A 45 -18.88 -6.25 -7.03
CA LEU A 45 -19.72 -6.14 -5.84
C LEU A 45 -20.85 -5.15 -6.13
N ILE A 46 -22.09 -5.63 -6.15
CA ILE A 46 -23.29 -4.80 -6.32
C ILE A 46 -23.90 -4.61 -4.94
N LEU A 47 -24.00 -3.36 -4.51
CA LEU A 47 -24.68 -2.99 -3.26
C LEU A 47 -26.03 -2.38 -3.63
N LEU A 48 -27.10 -3.02 -3.16
CA LEU A 48 -28.47 -2.52 -3.30
C LEU A 48 -29.01 -2.18 -1.92
N ALA A 49 -29.63 -1.01 -1.80
CA ALA A 49 -30.34 -0.60 -0.61
C ALA A 49 -31.76 -0.20 -1.01
N ASP A 50 -32.74 -0.73 -0.28
CA ASP A 50 -34.14 -0.41 -0.46
C ASP A 50 -34.51 0.88 0.28
N ASP A 51 -35.44 1.64 -0.27
CA ASP A 51 -35.97 2.89 0.29
C ASP A 51 -34.93 3.98 0.69
N ILE A 52 -33.68 3.87 0.23
CA ILE A 52 -32.67 4.92 0.43
C ILE A 52 -32.79 5.98 -0.66
N SER A 53 -33.14 7.20 -0.25
CA SER A 53 -33.07 8.38 -1.12
C SER A 53 -31.72 9.10 -0.99
N ALA A 54 -31.38 9.92 -1.99
CA ALA A 54 -30.13 10.68 -2.05
C ALA A 54 -29.92 11.60 -0.83
N SER A 55 -30.99 12.13 -0.23
CA SER A 55 -30.91 13.00 0.96
C SER A 55 -30.35 12.31 2.21
N HIS A 56 -30.24 10.98 2.20
CA HIS A 56 -29.66 10.21 3.30
C HIS A 56 -28.15 10.00 3.19
N LEU A 57 -27.54 10.36 2.06
CA LEU A 57 -26.13 10.14 1.80
C LEU A 57 -25.35 11.46 1.88
N GLY A 58 -24.27 11.46 2.65
CA GLY A 58 -23.40 12.63 2.87
C GLY A 58 -22.79 13.17 1.58
N CYS A 59 -22.41 12.29 0.65
CA CYS A 59 -21.92 12.68 -0.69
C CYS A 59 -22.95 13.41 -1.56
N TYR A 60 -24.23 13.38 -1.21
CA TYR A 60 -25.30 14.11 -1.88
C TYR A 60 -25.86 15.29 -1.06
N GLY A 61 -25.21 15.64 0.06
CA GLY A 61 -25.59 16.78 0.89
C GLY A 61 -26.62 16.46 1.98
N ALA A 62 -26.58 15.26 2.55
CA ALA A 62 -27.39 14.92 3.71
C ALA A 62 -27.26 15.96 4.84
N LEU A 63 -28.39 16.31 5.47
CA LEU A 63 -28.46 17.33 6.52
C LEU A 63 -27.64 16.97 7.76
N ASN A 64 -27.57 15.67 8.07
CA ASN A 64 -26.79 15.16 9.20
C ASN A 64 -25.36 14.83 8.74
N PRO A 65 -24.34 15.55 9.24
CA PRO A 65 -22.96 15.27 8.89
C PRO A 65 -22.55 13.86 9.32
N GLY A 66 -21.83 13.15 8.44
CA GLY A 66 -21.29 11.83 8.77
C GLY A 66 -22.32 10.69 8.73
N THR A 67 -23.46 10.86 8.06
CA THR A 67 -24.47 9.80 7.91
C THR A 67 -23.92 8.56 7.18
N SER A 68 -23.03 8.73 6.20
CA SER A 68 -22.57 7.64 5.34
C SER A 68 -21.06 7.65 5.04
N PRO A 69 -20.17 7.62 6.06
CA PRO A 69 -18.75 7.88 5.89
C PRO A 69 -18.05 6.88 4.94
N ASN A 70 -18.51 5.62 4.91
CA ASN A 70 -17.97 4.61 4.01
C ASN A 70 -18.41 4.84 2.56
N ILE A 71 -19.69 5.14 2.33
CA ILE A 71 -20.23 5.42 0.99
C ILE A 71 -19.64 6.72 0.45
N ASP A 72 -19.52 7.75 1.28
CA ASP A 72 -18.93 9.03 0.90
C ASP A 72 -17.46 8.87 0.48
N ARG A 73 -16.72 8.01 1.19
CA ARG A 73 -15.34 7.66 0.83
C ARG A 73 -15.27 6.88 -0.49
N LEU A 74 -16.21 5.99 -0.76
CA LEU A 74 -16.29 5.27 -2.03
C LEU A 74 -16.63 6.24 -3.19
N ALA A 75 -17.58 7.14 -2.97
CA ALA A 75 -18.01 8.17 -3.92
C ALA A 75 -16.83 9.04 -4.37
N LYS A 76 -16.04 9.57 -3.43
CA LYS A 76 -14.83 10.39 -3.69
C LYS A 76 -13.75 9.66 -4.49
N LYS A 77 -13.62 8.34 -4.32
CA LYS A 77 -12.60 7.54 -5.00
C LYS A 77 -13.01 7.13 -6.42
N GLY A 78 -14.30 6.91 -6.64
CA GLY A 78 -14.84 6.30 -7.86
C GLY A 78 -15.48 7.29 -8.84
N GLY A 79 -16.74 7.66 -8.58
CA GLY A 79 -17.63 8.20 -9.62
C GLY A 79 -18.36 9.51 -9.32
N LEU A 80 -18.26 10.05 -8.10
CA LEU A 80 -18.81 11.37 -7.75
C LEU A 80 -17.62 12.27 -7.42
N ARG A 81 -17.15 12.99 -8.44
CA ARG A 81 -16.14 14.06 -8.33
C ARG A 81 -16.79 15.41 -8.57
#